data_AF-A0A533S7X5-F1
#
_entry.id   AF-A0A533S7X5-F1
#
_cell.length_a   1.000
_cell.length_b   1.000
_cell.length_c   1.000
_cell.angle_alpha   90.00
_cell.angle_beta   90.00
_cell.angle_gamma   90.00
#
_symmetry.space_group_name_H-M   'P 1'
#
loop_
_entity.id
_entity.type
_entity.pdbx_description
1 polymer ?
#
loop_
_entity_poly.entity_id
_entity_poly.type
_entity_poly.pdbx_seq_one_letter_code
_entity_poly.pdbx_strand_id
1 'polypeptide(L)'
;MLGKTHLISAAGLVLVLLYAGCHAEEPEPVVLVYAGRLPAYADALAGIINETGTRTIVARCDTLMRVLANLPQVTCIIVPALNPSDFDFLREFAPVLQRHFEEGGSLVGLSASCSMDLKGLATTIFPIRGNSTGKGKSIGGIYGSSYLLSDALEEITGGLPSKFVITQSDYTYQSGPTGPIPPSSDAGTLSILYREESTGIPLVVALERGGGGRSISLPGCYVAVVERLPFYWGKLVEQAEFKELLSRSVA
;
A
#
# COMPACT_ATOMS: atom_id res chain seq x y z
N MET A 1 -54.98 44.67 15.62
CA MET A 1 -53.84 44.29 16.49
C MET A 1 -53.60 42.79 16.29
N LEU A 2 -52.85 42.40 15.25
CA LEU A 2 -51.39 42.15 15.23
C LEU A 2 -50.95 41.07 16.23
N GLY A 3 -50.65 39.90 15.69
CA GLY A 3 -50.04 38.77 16.39
C GLY A 3 -49.67 37.66 15.41
N LYS A 4 -48.85 37.97 14.38
CA LYS A 4 -48.19 36.94 13.56
C LYS A 4 -46.97 36.46 14.34
N THR A 5 -47.11 35.38 15.07
CA THR A 5 -46.00 34.65 15.68
C THR A 5 -45.19 34.01 14.56
N HIS A 6 -43.98 34.53 14.34
CA HIS A 6 -42.99 33.93 13.48
C HIS A 6 -42.54 32.61 14.11
N LEU A 7 -43.11 31.48 13.66
CA LEU A 7 -42.46 30.18 13.77
C LEU A 7 -41.20 30.22 12.88
N ILE A 8 -40.11 30.74 13.42
CA ILE A 8 -38.78 30.46 12.88
C ILE A 8 -38.56 28.98 13.14
N SER A 9 -38.62 28.21 12.06
CA SER A 9 -38.50 26.76 12.02
C SER A 9 -37.33 26.29 12.89
N ALA A 10 -37.63 25.53 13.95
CA ALA A 10 -36.64 24.88 14.80
C ALA A 10 -35.64 24.02 13.99
N ALA A 11 -36.02 23.60 12.78
CA ALA A 11 -35.13 22.90 11.84
C ALA A 11 -33.96 23.77 11.37
N GLY A 12 -34.13 25.09 11.24
CA GLY A 12 -33.05 26.01 10.84
C GLY A 12 -32.00 26.19 11.95
N LEU A 13 -32.43 26.20 13.21
CA LEU A 13 -31.51 26.31 14.35
C LEU A 13 -30.71 25.02 14.59
N VAL A 14 -31.33 23.85 14.37
CA VAL A 14 -30.64 22.54 14.43
C VAL A 14 -29.61 22.40 13.30
N LEU A 15 -29.91 22.89 12.10
CA LEU A 15 -28.96 22.86 10.98
C LEU A 15 -27.74 23.77 11.23
N VAL A 16 -27.95 24.94 11.83
CA VAL A 16 -26.87 25.88 12.20
C VAL A 16 -26.04 25.37 13.38
N LEU A 17 -26.65 24.67 14.35
CA LEU A 17 -25.93 24.05 15.46
C LEU A 17 -25.13 22.80 15.04
N LEU A 18 -25.62 22.03 14.05
CA LEU A 18 -24.83 20.97 13.41
C LEU A 18 -23.67 21.55 12.59
N TYR A 19 -23.86 22.69 11.92
CA TYR A 19 -22.79 23.37 11.18
C TYR A 19 -21.74 24.01 12.10
N ALA A 20 -22.17 24.59 13.22
CA ALA A 20 -21.27 25.21 14.20
C ALA A 20 -20.49 24.17 15.05
N GLY A 21 -20.99 22.93 15.14
CA GLY A 21 -20.28 21.80 15.73
C GLY A 21 -19.28 21.11 14.78
N CYS A 22 -19.28 21.46 13.49
CA CYS A 22 -18.38 20.90 12.46
C CYS A 22 -17.08 21.71 12.28
N HIS A 23 -16.64 22.44 13.31
CA HIS A 23 -15.20 22.65 13.54
C HIS A 23 -14.67 21.53 14.46
N ALA A 24 -15.11 20.29 14.23
CA ALA A 24 -14.32 19.15 14.63
C ALA A 24 -12.99 19.30 13.89
N GLU A 25 -11.88 19.37 14.62
CA GLU A 25 -10.54 19.25 14.03
C GLU A 25 -10.58 18.15 12.98
N GLU A 26 -10.07 18.42 11.77
CA GLU A 26 -9.99 17.40 10.74
C GLU A 26 -9.34 16.17 11.36
N PRO A 27 -10.01 14.99 11.30
CA PRO A 27 -9.52 13.84 12.01
C PRO A 27 -8.14 13.49 11.45
N GLU A 28 -7.18 13.37 12.36
CA GLU A 28 -5.78 13.11 12.05
C GLU A 28 -5.66 11.94 11.05
N PRO A 29 -4.95 12.12 9.92
CA PRO A 29 -4.72 11.06 8.96
C PRO A 29 -4.10 9.81 9.59
N VAL A 30 -4.62 8.65 9.19
CA VAL A 30 -4.18 7.33 9.69
C VAL A 30 -3.79 6.43 8.53
N VAL A 31 -2.65 5.76 8.70
CA VAL A 31 -2.24 4.63 7.86
C VAL A 31 -2.73 3.33 8.49
N LEU A 32 -3.54 2.57 7.75
CA LEU A 32 -4.05 1.27 8.17
C LEU A 32 -3.18 0.15 7.64
N VAL A 33 -2.62 -0.68 8.52
CA VAL A 33 -1.79 -1.85 8.13
C VAL A 33 -2.58 -3.13 8.34
N TYR A 34 -2.85 -3.87 7.27
CA TYR A 34 -3.49 -5.19 7.38
C TYR A 34 -2.50 -6.23 7.93
N ALA A 35 -2.85 -6.89 9.02
CA ALA A 35 -1.96 -7.87 9.64
C ALA A 35 -2.05 -9.27 9.04
N GLY A 36 -3.23 -9.66 8.54
CA GLY A 36 -3.52 -11.05 8.16
C GLY A 36 -3.01 -12.05 9.20
N ARG A 37 -2.26 -13.06 8.74
CA ARG A 37 -1.59 -14.04 9.63
C ARG A 37 -0.22 -13.61 10.14
N LEU A 38 0.21 -12.37 9.93
CA LEU A 38 1.57 -11.89 10.21
C LEU A 38 1.58 -10.63 11.11
N PRO A 39 1.05 -10.71 12.35
CA PRO A 39 0.94 -9.55 13.22
C PRO A 39 2.29 -8.90 13.53
N ALA A 40 3.35 -9.68 13.76
CA ALA A 40 4.68 -9.12 14.05
C ALA A 40 5.27 -8.35 12.87
N TYR A 41 5.05 -8.83 11.64
CA TYR A 41 5.50 -8.13 10.45
C TYR A 41 4.70 -6.82 10.25
N ALA A 42 3.38 -6.88 10.43
CA ALA A 42 2.54 -5.68 10.33
C ALA A 42 2.84 -4.64 11.43
N ASP A 43 3.13 -5.09 12.65
CA ASP A 43 3.59 -4.21 13.73
C ASP A 43 4.93 -3.54 13.38
N ALA A 44 5.86 -4.28 12.75
CA ALA A 44 7.13 -3.71 12.29
C ALA A 44 6.94 -2.69 11.15
N LEU A 45 6.08 -2.98 10.17
CA LEU A 45 5.72 -2.03 9.11
C LEU A 45 5.09 -0.76 9.69
N ALA A 46 4.15 -0.91 10.63
CA ALA A 46 3.54 0.22 11.34
C ALA A 46 4.58 1.01 12.15
N GLY A 47 5.56 0.34 12.75
CA GLY A 47 6.68 0.97 13.44
C GLY A 47 7.48 1.92 12.53
N ILE A 48 7.81 1.48 11.32
CA ILE A 48 8.51 2.30 10.31
C ILE A 48 7.72 3.58 10.01
N ILE A 49 6.40 3.45 9.82
CA ILE A 49 5.56 4.61 9.52
C ILE A 49 5.42 5.52 10.75
N ASN A 50 5.27 4.99 11.96
CA ASN A 50 5.18 5.82 13.17
C ASN A 50 6.47 6.64 13.40
N GLU A 51 7.64 6.19 12.94
CA GLU A 51 8.89 6.94 13.00
C GLU A 51 8.82 8.27 12.19
N THR A 52 7.89 8.40 11.23
CA THR A 52 7.67 9.65 10.46
C THR A 52 6.75 10.65 11.18
N GLY A 53 6.17 10.26 12.32
CA GLY A 53 5.11 11.01 12.99
C GLY A 53 3.71 10.76 12.42
N THR A 54 3.57 9.92 11.39
CA THR A 54 2.27 9.53 10.84
C THR A 54 1.63 8.45 11.70
N ARG A 55 0.40 8.69 12.16
CA ARG A 55 -0.33 7.74 12.98
C ARG A 55 -0.67 6.47 12.20
N THR A 56 -0.43 5.31 12.81
CA THR A 56 -0.80 4.01 12.22
C THR A 56 -1.73 3.18 13.11
N ILE A 57 -2.55 2.35 12.47
CA ILE A 57 -3.35 1.33 13.15
C ILE A 57 -3.13 -0.02 12.46
N VAL A 58 -2.84 -1.06 13.24
CA VAL A 58 -2.69 -2.43 12.74
C VAL A 58 -4.02 -3.18 12.87
N ALA A 59 -4.63 -3.52 11.73
CA ALA A 59 -5.84 -4.34 11.68
C ALA A 59 -5.49 -5.82 11.86
N ARG A 60 -5.58 -6.31 13.10
CA ARG A 60 -5.20 -7.69 13.48
C ARG A 60 -6.16 -8.79 13.00
N CYS A 61 -7.31 -8.43 12.44
CA CYS A 61 -8.27 -9.38 11.87
C CYS A 61 -9.13 -8.73 10.78
N ASP A 62 -9.74 -9.57 9.96
CA ASP A 62 -10.59 -9.20 8.82
C ASP A 62 -11.74 -8.27 9.23
N THR A 63 -12.38 -8.53 10.38
CA THR A 63 -13.47 -7.68 10.90
C THR A 63 -12.98 -6.27 11.19
N LEU A 64 -11.83 -6.14 11.87
CA LEU A 64 -11.27 -4.84 12.19
C LEU A 64 -10.84 -4.10 10.92
N MET A 65 -10.26 -4.81 9.94
CA MET A 65 -9.93 -4.25 8.63
C MET A 65 -11.16 -3.67 7.93
N ARG A 66 -12.28 -4.41 7.89
CA ARG A 66 -13.54 -3.97 7.29
C ARG A 66 -14.10 -2.71 7.94
N VAL A 67 -14.06 -2.64 9.27
CA VAL A 67 -14.56 -1.48 10.02
C VAL A 67 -13.68 -0.26 9.77
N LEU A 68 -12.36 -0.41 9.89
CA LEU A 68 -11.43 0.72 9.86
C LEU A 68 -11.22 1.29 8.45
N ALA A 69 -11.19 0.46 7.41
CA ALA A 69 -10.91 0.91 6.05
C ALA A 69 -11.92 1.92 5.47
N ASN A 70 -13.11 2.03 6.08
CA ASN A 70 -14.15 2.98 5.66
C ASN A 70 -14.15 4.27 6.49
N LEU A 71 -13.22 4.41 7.45
CA LEU A 71 -13.12 5.65 8.22
C LEU A 71 -12.53 6.76 7.35
N PRO A 72 -13.09 7.98 7.38
CA PRO A 72 -12.63 9.09 6.52
C PRO A 72 -11.19 9.51 6.81
N GLN A 73 -10.69 9.22 8.02
CA GLN A 73 -9.32 9.52 8.42
C GLN A 73 -8.29 8.51 7.90
N VAL A 74 -8.72 7.36 7.36
CA VAL A 74 -7.77 6.41 6.76
C VAL A 74 -7.39 6.95 5.39
N THR A 75 -6.15 7.40 5.24
CA THR A 75 -5.63 7.99 3.99
C THR A 75 -4.79 7.00 3.20
N CYS A 76 -4.20 6.00 3.86
CA CYS A 76 -3.44 4.95 3.21
C CYS A 76 -3.72 3.59 3.85
N ILE A 77 -3.76 2.54 3.01
CA ILE A 77 -3.87 1.16 3.43
C ILE A 77 -2.67 0.35 2.93
N ILE A 78 -1.93 -0.28 3.85
CA ILE A 78 -0.83 -1.20 3.54
C ILE A 78 -1.35 -2.64 3.57
N VAL A 79 -1.15 -3.37 2.47
CA VAL A 79 -1.61 -4.74 2.26
C VAL A 79 -0.41 -5.68 2.03
N PRO A 80 0.20 -6.22 3.11
CA PRO A 80 1.15 -7.31 2.98
C PRO A 80 0.41 -8.63 2.75
N ALA A 81 0.61 -9.26 1.60
CA ALA A 81 0.01 -10.55 1.28
C ALA A 81 1.10 -11.61 1.08
N LEU A 82 1.36 -12.39 2.13
CA LEU A 82 2.39 -13.42 2.15
C LEU A 82 1.82 -14.83 2.38
N ASN A 83 0.66 -14.93 3.01
CA ASN A 83 0.03 -16.20 3.32
C ASN A 83 -1.18 -16.42 2.40
N PRO A 84 -1.22 -17.53 1.63
CA PRO A 84 -2.38 -17.87 0.80
C PRO A 84 -3.70 -17.95 1.58
N SER A 85 -3.68 -18.22 2.89
CA SER A 85 -4.89 -18.22 3.72
C SER A 85 -5.56 -16.85 3.82
N ASP A 86 -4.85 -15.76 3.53
CA ASP A 86 -5.39 -14.40 3.55
C ASP A 86 -6.05 -14.04 2.21
N PHE A 87 -5.87 -14.85 1.16
CA PHE A 87 -6.27 -14.49 -0.20
C PHE A 87 -7.79 -14.52 -0.38
N ASP A 88 -8.50 -15.37 0.36
CA ASP A 88 -9.96 -15.42 0.30
C ASP A 88 -10.56 -14.10 0.77
N PHE A 89 -10.13 -13.62 1.94
CA PHE A 89 -10.51 -12.32 2.47
C PHE A 89 -10.09 -11.19 1.52
N LEU A 90 -8.84 -11.16 1.06
CA LEU A 90 -8.35 -10.09 0.19
C LEU A 90 -9.09 -10.04 -1.17
N ARG A 91 -9.48 -11.19 -1.74
CA ARG A 91 -10.32 -11.23 -2.94
C ARG A 91 -11.73 -10.70 -2.69
N GLU A 92 -12.33 -11.09 -1.57
CA GLU A 92 -13.65 -10.61 -1.17
C GLU A 92 -13.63 -9.10 -0.85
N PHE A 93 -12.54 -8.62 -0.24
CA PHE A 93 -12.38 -7.24 0.21
C PHE A 93 -11.85 -6.30 -0.87
N ALA A 94 -11.39 -6.82 -2.02
CA ALA A 94 -10.88 -6.05 -3.14
C ALA A 94 -11.80 -4.90 -3.61
N PRO A 95 -13.14 -5.06 -3.68
CA PRO A 95 -14.03 -3.95 -4.06
C PRO A 95 -14.01 -2.78 -3.07
N VAL A 96 -13.79 -3.03 -1.77
CA VAL A 96 -13.68 -1.97 -0.76
C VAL A 96 -12.36 -1.23 -0.92
N LEU A 97 -11.26 -1.95 -1.13
CA LEU A 97 -9.94 -1.35 -1.41
C LEU A 97 -9.96 -0.56 -2.73
N GLN A 98 -10.64 -1.07 -3.76
CA GLN A 98 -10.81 -0.38 -5.03
C GLN A 98 -11.62 0.91 -4.84
N ARG A 99 -12.70 0.90 -4.06
CA ARG A 99 -13.46 2.11 -3.75
C ARG A 99 -12.60 3.13 -3.02
N HIS A 100 -11.85 2.71 -2.00
CA HIS A 100 -10.91 3.59 -1.28
C HIS A 100 -9.94 4.27 -2.24
N PHE A 101 -9.36 3.52 -3.19
CA PHE A 101 -8.51 4.06 -4.25
C PHE A 101 -9.23 5.02 -5.21
N GLU A 102 -10.48 4.70 -5.58
CA GLU A 102 -11.34 5.53 -6.43
C GLU A 102 -11.71 6.87 -5.78
N GLU A 103 -11.84 6.89 -4.46
CA GLU A 103 -12.19 8.06 -3.64
C GLU A 103 -10.98 8.93 -3.27
N GLY A 104 -9.79 8.61 -3.76
CA GLY A 104 -8.57 9.39 -3.52
C GLY A 104 -7.62 8.81 -2.47
N GLY A 105 -7.96 7.66 -1.89
CA GLY A 105 -7.12 6.97 -0.91
C GLY A 105 -5.88 6.33 -1.52
N SER A 106 -4.87 6.11 -0.68
CA SER A 106 -3.59 5.52 -1.06
C SER A 106 -3.50 4.04 -0.68
N LEU A 107 -2.80 3.23 -1.48
CA LEU A 107 -2.62 1.80 -1.23
C LEU A 107 -1.16 1.37 -1.45
N VAL A 108 -0.60 0.63 -0.49
CA VAL A 108 0.72 0.01 -0.66
C VAL A 108 0.57 -1.50 -0.62
N GLY A 109 0.85 -2.16 -1.74
CA GLY A 109 0.73 -3.61 -1.89
C GLY A 109 2.10 -4.27 -1.83
N LEU A 110 2.29 -5.22 -0.92
CA LEU A 110 3.52 -6.00 -0.82
C LEU A 110 3.27 -7.46 -1.21
N SER A 111 4.23 -8.03 -1.93
CA SER A 111 4.28 -9.46 -2.28
C SER A 111 3.09 -9.90 -3.14
N ALA A 112 2.26 -10.84 -2.65
CA ALA A 112 1.20 -11.47 -3.44
C ALA A 112 0.02 -10.55 -3.72
N SER A 113 -0.06 -9.37 -3.11
CA SER A 113 -1.04 -8.33 -3.46
C SER A 113 -0.92 -7.92 -4.93
N CYS A 114 0.26 -8.11 -5.51
CA CYS A 114 0.60 -7.85 -6.90
C CYS A 114 0.43 -9.09 -7.81
N SER A 115 0.06 -10.26 -7.27
CA SER A 115 -0.14 -11.53 -7.99
C SER A 115 -1.52 -11.64 -8.61
N MET A 116 -1.61 -12.31 -9.76
CA MET A 116 -2.88 -12.67 -10.41
C MET A 116 -3.74 -13.62 -9.58
N ASP A 117 -3.19 -14.26 -8.54
CA ASP A 117 -3.98 -14.99 -7.53
C ASP A 117 -4.98 -14.06 -6.82
N LEU A 118 -4.66 -12.77 -6.74
CA LEU A 118 -5.50 -11.68 -6.24
C LEU A 118 -6.02 -10.80 -7.38
N LYS A 119 -6.41 -11.42 -8.51
CA LYS A 119 -6.85 -10.80 -9.79
C LYS A 119 -7.47 -9.40 -9.65
N GLY A 120 -8.48 -9.23 -8.79
CA GLY A 120 -9.12 -7.92 -8.57
C GLY A 120 -8.14 -6.82 -8.17
N LEU A 121 -7.32 -7.07 -7.15
CA LEU A 121 -6.28 -6.14 -6.69
C LEU A 121 -5.18 -5.96 -7.74
N ALA A 122 -4.64 -7.06 -8.28
CA ALA A 122 -3.51 -7.01 -9.19
C ALA A 122 -3.82 -6.45 -10.59
N THR A 123 -5.11 -6.31 -10.95
CA THR A 123 -5.51 -5.72 -12.23
C THR A 123 -6.07 -4.31 -12.12
N THR A 124 -6.54 -3.89 -10.94
CA THR A 124 -7.20 -2.59 -10.75
C THR A 124 -6.42 -1.62 -9.86
N ILE A 125 -5.73 -2.14 -8.83
CA ILE A 125 -5.02 -1.32 -7.83
C ILE A 125 -3.51 -1.47 -7.99
N PHE A 126 -2.98 -2.70 -8.08
CA PHE A 126 -1.54 -2.98 -8.14
C PHE A 126 -1.15 -3.56 -9.50
N PRO A 127 -0.94 -2.73 -10.55
CA PRO A 127 -0.97 -3.14 -11.96
C PRO A 127 0.23 -3.98 -12.44
N ILE A 128 0.88 -4.73 -11.55
CA ILE A 128 1.94 -5.69 -11.86
C ILE A 128 1.40 -6.92 -12.59
N ARG A 129 0.17 -7.37 -12.28
CA ARG A 129 -0.46 -8.56 -12.88
C ARG A 129 0.46 -9.80 -12.85
N GLY A 130 1.08 -10.05 -11.70
CA GLY A 130 2.11 -11.07 -11.54
C GLY A 130 1.59 -12.49 -11.79
N ASN A 131 2.05 -13.16 -12.84
CA ASN A 131 1.71 -14.55 -13.15
C ASN A 131 2.95 -15.47 -13.18
N SER A 132 4.12 -14.91 -12.93
CA SER A 132 5.41 -15.60 -12.81
C SER A 132 6.18 -15.06 -11.60
N THR A 133 7.13 -15.84 -11.11
CA THR A 133 7.98 -15.49 -9.96
C THR A 133 9.46 -15.51 -10.35
N GLY A 134 10.19 -14.44 -10.04
CA GLY A 134 11.63 -14.40 -10.02
C GLY A 134 12.15 -14.70 -8.61
N LYS A 135 13.42 -15.09 -8.49
CA LYS A 135 14.05 -15.45 -7.22
C LYS A 135 15.08 -14.41 -6.81
N GLY A 136 15.11 -14.10 -5.51
CA GLY A 136 16.23 -13.40 -4.88
C GLY A 136 17.53 -14.20 -5.00
N LYS A 137 18.66 -13.50 -4.92
CA LYS A 137 20.02 -14.05 -5.01
C LYS A 137 20.89 -13.45 -3.90
N SER A 138 22.00 -14.10 -3.59
CA SER A 138 22.98 -13.55 -2.66
C SER A 138 23.79 -12.43 -3.34
N ILE A 139 23.61 -11.19 -2.91
CA ILE A 139 24.27 -9.98 -3.43
C ILE A 139 24.90 -9.25 -2.26
N GLY A 140 26.24 -9.21 -2.19
CA GLY A 140 26.94 -8.50 -1.10
C GLY A 140 26.59 -9.00 0.31
N GLY A 141 26.22 -10.27 0.46
CA GLY A 141 25.82 -10.86 1.76
C GLY A 141 24.33 -10.72 2.09
N ILE A 142 23.55 -10.04 1.26
CA ILE A 142 22.09 -9.91 1.37
C ILE A 142 21.43 -10.89 0.40
N TYR A 143 20.45 -11.68 0.84
CA TYR A 143 19.66 -12.52 -0.05
C TYR A 143 18.43 -11.74 -0.53
N GLY A 144 18.43 -11.33 -1.79
CA GLY A 144 17.44 -10.39 -2.30
C GLY A 144 17.64 -10.02 -3.77
N SER A 145 17.12 -8.87 -4.17
CA SER A 145 17.25 -8.35 -5.53
C SER A 145 17.93 -6.99 -5.52
N SER A 146 18.70 -6.71 -6.57
CA SER A 146 19.30 -5.40 -6.81
C SER A 146 18.27 -4.49 -7.49
N TYR A 147 17.87 -3.42 -6.81
CA TYR A 147 16.92 -2.41 -7.26
C TYR A 147 17.71 -1.31 -7.94
N LEU A 148 17.40 -1.04 -9.21
CA LEU A 148 17.98 0.04 -10.00
C LEU A 148 16.88 1.05 -10.34
N LEU A 149 17.13 2.32 -10.04
CA LEU A 149 16.22 3.43 -10.32
C LEU A 149 15.95 3.50 -11.84
N SER A 150 14.68 3.60 -12.21
CA SER A 150 14.20 3.75 -13.59
C SER A 150 13.57 5.12 -13.75
N ASP A 151 12.44 5.36 -13.09
CA ASP A 151 11.74 6.65 -13.13
C ASP A 151 11.92 7.37 -11.78
N ALA A 152 12.22 8.66 -11.82
CA ALA A 152 12.30 9.49 -10.61
C ALA A 152 10.92 10.09 -10.32
N LEU A 153 10.43 9.86 -9.10
CA LEU A 153 9.25 10.52 -8.56
C LEU A 153 9.66 11.08 -7.20
N GLU A 154 10.00 12.36 -7.15
CA GLU A 154 10.72 12.98 -6.01
C GLU A 154 10.10 12.69 -4.64
N GLU A 155 8.77 12.64 -4.57
CA GLU A 155 8.03 12.33 -3.35
C GLU A 155 8.37 10.93 -2.80
N ILE A 156 8.63 9.96 -3.68
CA ILE A 156 8.90 8.55 -3.34
C ILE A 156 10.38 8.19 -3.42
N THR A 157 11.06 8.63 -4.48
CA THR A 157 12.46 8.28 -4.77
C THR A 157 13.45 9.33 -4.27
N GLY A 158 12.99 10.50 -3.81
CA GLY A 158 13.85 11.55 -3.31
C GLY A 158 14.68 11.08 -2.12
N GLY A 159 16.00 11.27 -2.17
CA GLY A 159 16.93 10.83 -1.12
C GLY A 159 17.26 9.33 -1.12
N LEU A 160 16.56 8.49 -1.89
CA LEU A 160 16.94 7.09 -2.06
C LEU A 160 18.11 6.95 -3.04
N PRO A 161 19.01 5.96 -2.84
CA PRO A 161 20.06 5.67 -3.80
C PRO A 161 19.50 5.29 -5.17
N SER A 162 20.26 5.55 -6.23
CA SER A 162 19.94 5.05 -7.58
C SER A 162 20.03 3.53 -7.66
N LYS A 163 20.72 2.89 -6.71
CA LYS A 163 20.87 1.44 -6.62
C LYS A 163 21.01 0.97 -5.18
N PHE A 164 20.26 -0.07 -4.80
CA PHE A 164 20.37 -0.75 -3.50
C PHE A 164 19.88 -2.20 -3.57
N VAL A 165 20.00 -2.97 -2.49
CA VAL A 165 19.56 -4.37 -2.42
C VAL A 165 18.51 -4.56 -1.32
N ILE A 166 17.32 -5.02 -1.70
CA ILE A 166 16.26 -5.34 -0.73
C ILE A 166 16.22 -6.84 -0.46
N THR A 167 16.10 -7.20 0.81
CA THR A 167 15.97 -8.59 1.29
C THR A 167 14.64 -9.20 0.85
N GLN A 168 14.69 -10.33 0.14
CA GLN A 168 13.50 -11.06 -0.33
C GLN A 168 13.81 -12.47 -0.83
N SER A 169 12.83 -13.37 -0.79
CA SER A 169 12.92 -14.70 -1.42
C SER A 169 12.56 -14.66 -2.91
N ASP A 170 11.53 -13.90 -3.25
CA ASP A 170 10.83 -13.97 -4.53
C ASP A 170 10.31 -12.59 -4.92
N TYR A 171 10.04 -12.41 -6.21
CA TYR A 171 9.28 -11.27 -6.71
C TYR A 171 8.32 -11.72 -7.81
N THR A 172 7.09 -11.20 -7.79
CA THR A 172 6.13 -11.50 -8.85
C THR A 172 6.23 -10.52 -10.01
N TYR A 173 6.06 -11.02 -11.23
CA TYR A 173 6.05 -10.19 -12.43
C TYR A 173 5.12 -10.78 -13.49
N GLN A 174 4.67 -9.94 -14.42
CA GLN A 174 3.91 -10.41 -15.57
C GLN A 174 4.87 -10.97 -16.63
N SER A 175 4.65 -12.20 -17.05
CA SER A 175 5.35 -12.86 -18.13
C SER A 175 4.39 -13.22 -19.25
N GLY A 176 4.84 -13.00 -20.49
CA GLY A 176 4.20 -13.47 -21.72
C GLY A 176 5.06 -14.47 -22.48
N PRO A 177 4.64 -14.85 -23.70
CA PRO A 177 5.37 -15.81 -24.54
C PRO A 177 6.79 -15.37 -24.90
N THR A 178 7.06 -14.06 -24.93
CA THR A 178 8.35 -13.48 -25.33
C THR A 178 9.19 -12.97 -24.15
N GLY A 179 8.74 -13.20 -22.90
CA GLY A 179 9.43 -12.74 -21.69
C GLY A 179 8.58 -11.79 -20.82
N PRO A 180 9.23 -11.03 -19.92
CA PRO A 180 8.54 -10.09 -19.03
C PRO A 180 7.73 -9.04 -19.80
N ILE A 181 6.52 -8.76 -19.31
CA ILE A 181 5.61 -7.74 -19.84
C ILE A 181 5.63 -6.54 -18.88
N PRO A 182 5.78 -5.30 -19.39
CA PRO A 182 5.63 -4.11 -18.57
C PRO A 182 4.23 -3.99 -17.93
N PRO A 183 4.14 -3.56 -16.66
CA PRO A 183 2.90 -3.19 -15.99
C PRO A 183 2.04 -2.23 -16.84
N SER A 184 0.73 -2.38 -16.77
CA SER A 184 -0.22 -1.50 -17.44
C SER A 184 -1.51 -1.34 -16.65
N SER A 185 -2.08 -0.14 -16.71
CA SER A 185 -3.33 0.23 -16.05
C SER A 185 -4.09 1.25 -16.87
N ASP A 186 -5.41 1.10 -16.94
CA ASP A 186 -6.31 2.09 -17.55
C ASP A 186 -6.83 3.11 -16.50
N ALA A 187 -6.47 2.93 -15.22
CA ALA A 187 -6.99 3.72 -14.12
C ALA A 187 -6.22 5.04 -13.87
N GLY A 188 -5.01 5.19 -14.42
CA GLY A 188 -4.15 6.33 -14.13
C GLY A 188 -2.77 6.28 -14.79
N THR A 189 -1.91 7.22 -14.40
CA THR A 189 -0.52 7.33 -14.84
C THR A 189 0.36 6.36 -14.07
N LEU A 190 1.14 5.54 -14.78
CA LEU A 190 2.03 4.54 -14.19
C LEU A 190 3.49 4.99 -14.29
N SER A 191 4.23 4.87 -13.20
CA SER A 191 5.68 5.09 -13.15
C SER A 191 6.39 3.87 -12.58
N ILE A 192 7.42 3.40 -13.26
CA ILE A 192 8.26 2.28 -12.82
C ILE A 192 9.46 2.88 -12.10
N LEU A 193 9.38 2.96 -10.78
CA LEU A 193 10.39 3.66 -9.98
C LEU A 193 11.69 2.86 -9.90
N TYR A 194 11.58 1.55 -9.66
CA TYR A 194 12.75 0.66 -9.60
C TYR A 194 12.53 -0.63 -10.37
N ARG A 195 13.61 -1.14 -10.95
CA ARG A 195 13.68 -2.41 -11.68
C ARG A 195 14.73 -3.32 -11.06
N GLU A 196 14.54 -4.62 -11.22
CA GLU A 196 15.58 -5.59 -10.95
C GLU A 196 16.71 -5.38 -11.97
N GLU A 197 17.92 -5.14 -11.48
CA GLU A 197 19.07 -4.70 -12.28
C GLU A 197 19.40 -5.65 -13.45
N SER A 198 19.34 -6.97 -13.23
CA SER A 198 19.78 -7.94 -14.23
C SER A 198 18.73 -8.29 -15.29
N THR A 199 17.46 -8.16 -14.96
CA THR A 199 16.33 -8.61 -15.79
C THR A 199 15.45 -7.46 -16.27
N GLY A 200 15.58 -6.26 -15.70
CA GLY A 200 14.74 -5.09 -16.01
C GLY A 200 13.29 -5.21 -15.49
N ILE A 201 12.99 -6.26 -14.71
CA ILE A 201 11.65 -6.52 -14.18
C ILE A 201 11.27 -5.44 -13.16
N PRO A 202 10.09 -4.82 -13.26
CA PRO A 202 9.66 -3.80 -12.29
C PRO A 202 9.52 -4.36 -10.87
N LEU A 203 10.14 -3.66 -9.91
CA LEU A 203 10.14 -4.02 -8.48
C LEU A 203 9.52 -2.96 -7.58
N VAL A 204 9.34 -1.74 -8.09
CA VAL A 204 8.55 -0.67 -7.46
C VAL A 204 7.77 0.04 -8.56
N VAL A 205 6.45 0.03 -8.46
CA VAL A 205 5.57 0.67 -9.46
C VAL A 205 4.57 1.55 -8.76
N ALA A 206 4.54 2.82 -9.14
CA ALA A 206 3.53 3.78 -8.72
C ALA A 206 2.43 3.89 -9.79
N LEU A 207 1.18 4.01 -9.34
CA LEU A 207 0.03 4.32 -10.17
C LEU A 207 -0.73 5.47 -9.53
N GLU A 208 -0.93 6.56 -10.27
CA GLU A 208 -1.60 7.77 -9.81
C GLU A 208 -2.82 8.07 -10.67
N ARG A 209 -3.96 8.29 -10.00
CA ARG A 209 -5.22 8.64 -10.66
C ARG A 209 -5.34 10.15 -10.75
N GLY A 210 -6.00 10.64 -11.81
CA GLY A 210 -6.35 12.05 -11.93
C GLY A 210 -7.28 12.57 -10.81
N GLY A 211 -7.94 11.67 -10.06
CA GLY A 211 -8.77 11.99 -8.89
C GLY A 211 -8.05 11.94 -7.54
N GLY A 212 -6.72 11.76 -7.51
CA GLY A 212 -5.89 11.81 -6.30
C GLY A 212 -5.48 10.47 -5.70
N GLY A 213 -6.13 9.36 -6.07
CA GLY A 213 -5.76 8.03 -5.56
C GLY A 213 -4.38 7.60 -6.03
N ARG A 214 -3.56 7.07 -5.13
CA ARG A 214 -2.20 6.58 -5.42
C ARG A 214 -2.05 5.12 -4.99
N SER A 215 -1.37 4.30 -5.78
CA SER A 215 -0.99 2.96 -5.34
C SER A 215 0.47 2.64 -5.64
N ILE A 216 1.14 2.02 -4.67
CA ILE A 216 2.53 1.58 -4.77
C ILE A 216 2.57 0.06 -4.70
N SER A 217 3.13 -0.55 -5.73
CA SER A 217 3.30 -2.00 -5.84
C SER A 217 4.75 -2.38 -5.53
N LEU A 218 4.93 -3.22 -4.52
CA LEU A 218 6.20 -3.78 -4.07
C LEU A 218 6.17 -5.31 -4.25
N PRO A 219 6.21 -5.83 -5.50
CA PRO A 219 6.05 -7.26 -5.78
C PRO A 219 7.19 -8.13 -5.24
N GLY A 220 8.31 -7.53 -4.83
CA GLY A 220 9.49 -8.24 -4.35
C GLY A 220 9.53 -8.56 -2.87
N CYS A 221 8.66 -7.99 -2.03
CA CYS A 221 8.81 -8.12 -0.57
C CYS A 221 8.38 -9.50 0.01
N TYR A 222 8.52 -10.60 -0.74
CA TYR A 222 8.28 -11.96 -0.24
C TYR A 222 9.33 -12.33 0.80
N VAL A 223 8.87 -12.47 2.04
CA VAL A 223 9.74 -12.72 3.21
C VAL A 223 9.26 -13.92 4.01
N ALA A 224 10.18 -14.50 4.77
CA ALA A 224 9.90 -15.60 5.68
C ALA A 224 9.54 -15.11 7.09
N VAL A 225 8.78 -15.95 7.80
CA VAL A 225 8.54 -15.82 9.25
C VAL A 225 9.60 -16.50 10.11
N VAL A 226 10.48 -17.28 9.50
CA VAL A 226 11.51 -18.05 10.20
C VAL A 226 12.82 -17.27 10.22
N GLU A 227 13.24 -16.82 11.40
CA GLU A 227 14.39 -15.92 11.61
C GLU A 227 15.69 -16.40 10.97
N ARG A 228 15.96 -17.72 11.00
CA ARG A 228 17.19 -18.30 10.43
C ARG A 228 17.27 -18.20 8.91
N LEU A 229 16.15 -17.94 8.22
CA LEU A 229 16.15 -17.85 6.76
C LEU A 229 16.75 -16.50 6.34
N PRO A 230 17.51 -16.46 5.23
CA PRO A 230 18.23 -15.25 4.85
C PRO A 230 17.30 -14.13 4.36
N PHE A 231 16.03 -14.44 4.10
CA PHE A 231 14.95 -13.53 3.71
C PHE A 231 13.87 -13.40 4.81
N TYR A 232 14.24 -13.56 6.08
CA TYR A 232 13.36 -13.26 7.21
C TYR A 232 12.88 -11.80 7.18
N TRP A 233 11.59 -11.57 7.48
CA TRP A 233 10.99 -10.23 7.44
C TRP A 233 11.73 -9.22 8.33
N GLY A 234 12.30 -9.64 9.46
CA GLY A 234 13.06 -8.76 10.36
C GLY A 234 14.26 -8.12 9.67
N LYS A 235 14.93 -8.89 8.80
CA LYS A 235 16.07 -8.38 8.01
C LYS A 235 15.63 -7.34 6.98
N LEU A 236 14.43 -7.47 6.42
CA LEU A 236 13.86 -6.51 5.48
C LEU A 236 13.54 -5.18 6.18
N VAL A 237 12.79 -5.24 7.29
CA VAL A 237 12.33 -4.02 8.00
C VAL A 237 13.47 -3.25 8.67
N GLU A 238 14.64 -3.87 8.84
CA GLU A 238 15.86 -3.21 9.34
C GLU A 238 16.65 -2.48 8.25
N GLN A 239 16.38 -2.73 6.96
CA GLN A 239 17.10 -2.07 5.86
C GLN A 239 16.67 -0.61 5.72
N ALA A 240 17.64 0.31 5.76
CA ALA A 240 17.39 1.75 5.67
C ALA A 240 16.65 2.12 4.38
N GLU A 241 17.01 1.52 3.25
CA GLU A 241 16.40 1.78 1.96
C GLU A 241 14.95 1.30 1.89
N PHE A 242 14.64 0.16 2.51
CA PHE A 242 13.25 -0.31 2.60
C PHE A 242 12.41 0.58 3.52
N LYS A 243 12.96 0.99 4.67
CA LYS A 243 12.29 1.92 5.59
C LYS A 243 11.93 3.22 4.88
N GLU A 244 12.91 3.85 4.25
CA GLU A 244 12.71 5.12 3.53
C GLU A 244 11.70 4.97 2.38
N LEU A 245 11.82 3.90 1.59
CA LEU A 245 10.89 3.61 0.50
C LEU A 245 9.46 3.42 1.02
N LEU A 246 9.27 2.66 2.11
CA LEU A 246 7.96 2.41 2.70
C LEU A 246 7.37 3.70 3.28
N SER A 247 8.15 4.46 4.05
CA SER A 247 7.73 5.72 4.66
C SER A 247 7.26 6.74 3.63
N ARG A 248 7.93 6.83 2.49
CA ARG A 248 7.52 7.72 1.40
C ARG A 248 6.36 7.20 0.57
N SER A 249 6.13 5.89 0.57
CA SER A 249 5.01 5.27 -0.16
C SER A 249 3.65 5.55 0.48
N VAL A 250 3.63 6.02 1.74
CA VAL A 250 2.40 6.34 2.49
C VAL A 250 2.19 7.82 2.76
N ALA A 251 3.13 8.67 2.31
CA ALA A 251 3.14 10.11 2.52
C ALA A 251 2.26 10.86 1.51
#